data_AF-A0A376TU73-F1
#
_entry.id   AF-A0A376TU73-F1
#
_cell.length_a   1.000
_cell.length_b   1.000
_cell.length_c   1.000
_cell.angle_alpha   90.00
_cell.angle_beta   90.00
_cell.angle_gamma   90.00
#
_symmetry.space_group_name_H-M   'P 1'
#
loop_
_entity.id
_entity.type
_entity.pdbx_description
1 polymer ?
#
loop_
_entity_poly.entity_id
_entity_poly.type
_entity_poly.pdbx_seq_one_letter_code
_entity_poly.pdbx_strand_id
1 'polypeptide(L)'
;MTHRGKLFAPLKLANQRNECDVLIVGRGGGSLEDLWSFNDERVARAIFASRIPVVSAVGHETDVTIADFVADLRAPTPSAAAEVVSRNQQELLRQVQSTRQRLEMAMDYYLANRTRRFTADPSPITATASAAPAGTPANHA
;
A
#
# COMPACT_ATOMS: atom_id res chain seq x y z
N MET A 1 -14.15 -43.06 -5.08
CA MET A 1 -12.68 -42.85 -5.18
C MET A 1 -12.28 -41.42 -5.61
N THR A 2 -13.13 -40.38 -5.52
CA THR A 2 -12.91 -39.14 -6.31
C THR A 2 -13.12 -37.82 -5.56
N HIS A 3 -12.52 -37.63 -4.38
CA HIS A 3 -12.46 -36.31 -3.72
C HIS A 3 -11.04 -35.79 -3.48
N ARG A 4 -10.02 -36.66 -3.50
CA ARG A 4 -8.62 -36.35 -3.12
C ARG A 4 -7.85 -35.37 -4.02
N GLY A 5 -8.42 -34.93 -5.16
CA GLY A 5 -7.69 -34.12 -6.16
C GLY A 5 -8.32 -32.77 -6.53
N LYS A 6 -9.46 -32.39 -5.92
CA LYS A 6 -10.27 -31.26 -6.41
C LYS A 6 -9.58 -29.90 -6.28
N LEU A 7 -8.67 -29.72 -5.32
CA LEU A 7 -7.99 -28.44 -5.07
C LEU A 7 -6.66 -28.29 -5.84
N PHE A 8 -6.01 -29.40 -6.20
CA PHE A 8 -4.69 -29.36 -6.81
C PHE A 8 -4.69 -28.77 -8.23
N ALA A 9 -5.64 -29.19 -9.06
CA ALA A 9 -5.72 -28.73 -10.45
C ALA A 9 -6.06 -27.22 -10.57
N PRO A 10 -7.07 -26.69 -9.84
CA PRO A 10 -7.35 -25.26 -9.84
C PRO A 10 -6.18 -24.40 -9.34
N LEU A 11 -5.48 -24.84 -8.28
CA LEU A 11 -4.34 -24.11 -7.72
C LEU A 11 -3.18 -23.99 -8.72
N LYS A 12 -2.88 -25.08 -9.43
CA LYS A 12 -1.89 -25.05 -10.51
C LYS A 12 -2.32 -24.17 -11.67
N LEU A 13 -3.59 -24.23 -12.07
CA LEU A 13 -4.11 -23.42 -13.16
C LEU A 13 -4.03 -21.92 -12.83
N ALA A 14 -4.39 -21.54 -11.60
CA ALA A 14 -4.30 -20.15 -11.15
C ALA A 14 -2.85 -19.63 -11.20
N ASN A 15 -1.88 -20.42 -10.75
CA ASN A 15 -0.46 -20.09 -10.84
C ASN A 15 0.05 -20.02 -12.29
N GLN A 16 -0.45 -20.86 -13.19
CA GLN A 16 -0.09 -20.82 -14.61
C GLN A 16 -0.63 -19.59 -15.31
N ARG A 17 -1.87 -19.20 -14.99
CA ARG A 17 -2.52 -18.03 -15.58
C ARG A 17 -1.98 -16.72 -15.02
N ASN A 18 -1.65 -16.69 -13.73
CA ASN A 18 -1.12 -15.52 -13.04
C ASN A 18 -2.01 -14.27 -13.22
N GLU A 19 -3.34 -14.49 -13.21
CA GLU A 19 -4.38 -13.46 -13.43
C GLU A 19 -4.91 -12.85 -12.11
N CYS A 20 -4.41 -13.30 -10.96
CA CYS A 20 -4.87 -12.86 -9.65
C CYS A 20 -3.69 -12.48 -8.76
N ASP A 21 -3.88 -11.45 -7.93
CA ASP A 21 -2.85 -10.97 -6.99
C ASP A 21 -2.77 -11.82 -5.72
N VAL A 22 -3.88 -12.46 -5.32
CA VAL A 22 -3.99 -13.28 -4.10
C VAL A 22 -4.94 -14.45 -4.36
N LEU A 23 -4.63 -15.61 -3.80
CA LEU A 23 -5.50 -16.79 -3.80
C LEU A 23 -6.07 -17.03 -2.41
N ILE A 24 -7.39 -17.17 -2.30
CA ILE A 24 -8.05 -17.62 -1.08
C ILE A 24 -8.44 -19.08 -1.27
N VAL A 25 -7.87 -19.95 -0.44
CA VAL A 25 -8.12 -21.39 -0.44
C VAL A 25 -8.91 -21.70 0.82
N GLY A 26 -10.16 -22.09 0.67
CA GLY A 26 -11.01 -22.33 1.83
C GLY A 26 -12.23 -23.17 1.47
N ARG A 27 -13.03 -23.46 2.49
CA ARG A 27 -14.34 -24.09 2.33
C ARG A 27 -15.43 -23.22 2.97
N GLY A 28 -16.66 -23.36 2.47
CA GLY A 28 -17.86 -22.85 3.15
C GLY A 28 -18.30 -23.79 4.29
N GLY A 29 -19.59 -23.72 4.66
CA GLY A 29 -20.23 -24.60 5.66
C GLY A 29 -20.44 -26.06 5.19
N GLY A 30 -19.41 -26.68 4.62
CA GLY A 30 -19.42 -28.05 4.11
C GLY A 30 -19.19 -29.12 5.19
N SER A 31 -19.34 -30.39 4.81
CA SER A 31 -19.18 -31.55 5.70
C SER A 31 -17.71 -31.74 6.13
N LEU A 32 -17.47 -32.62 7.12
CA LEU A 32 -16.11 -32.99 7.55
C LEU A 32 -15.26 -33.57 6.38
N GLU A 33 -15.91 -34.11 5.35
CA GLU A 33 -15.24 -34.71 4.19
C GLU A 33 -14.53 -33.65 3.33
N ASP A 34 -15.06 -32.43 3.27
CA ASP A 34 -14.42 -31.33 2.57
C ASP A 34 -13.14 -30.87 3.27
N LEU A 35 -13.09 -30.97 4.61
CA LEU A 35 -11.91 -30.64 5.41
C LEU A 35 -10.71 -31.54 5.05
N TRP A 36 -10.96 -32.82 4.77
CA TRP A 36 -9.90 -33.78 4.49
C TRP A 36 -9.12 -33.47 3.20
N SER A 37 -9.75 -32.79 2.24
CA SER A 37 -9.10 -32.39 0.98
C SER A 37 -7.94 -31.39 1.20
N PHE A 38 -7.96 -30.65 2.32
CA PHE A 38 -6.93 -29.70 2.71
C PHE A 38 -5.77 -30.34 3.51
N ASN A 39 -5.90 -31.62 3.87
CA ASN A 39 -4.82 -32.43 4.45
C ASN A 39 -4.06 -33.27 3.40
N ASP A 40 -4.32 -33.06 2.11
CA ASP A 40 -3.57 -33.75 1.06
C ASP A 40 -2.19 -33.11 0.86
N GLU A 41 -1.13 -33.93 0.95
CA GLU A 41 0.25 -33.50 0.73
C GLU A 41 0.45 -32.80 -0.61
N ARG A 42 -0.24 -33.22 -1.67
CA ARG A 42 -0.13 -32.61 -3.00
C ARG A 42 -0.64 -31.18 -2.99
N VAL A 43 -1.73 -30.92 -2.27
CA VAL A 43 -2.28 -29.57 -2.09
C VAL A 43 -1.30 -28.73 -1.29
N ALA A 44 -0.77 -29.27 -0.18
CA ALA A 44 0.20 -28.56 0.64
C ALA A 44 1.48 -28.18 -0.14
N ARG A 45 2.05 -29.11 -0.91
CA ARG A 45 3.21 -28.83 -1.77
C ARG A 45 2.91 -27.81 -2.86
N ALA A 46 1.69 -27.82 -3.40
CA ALA A 46 1.28 -26.85 -4.41
C ALA A 46 1.06 -25.45 -3.83
N ILE A 47 0.55 -25.34 -2.60
CA ILE A 47 0.44 -24.07 -1.87
C ILE A 47 1.85 -23.53 -1.59
N PHE A 48 2.72 -24.36 -1.03
CA PHE A 48 4.11 -23.98 -0.73
C PHE A 48 4.89 -23.52 -1.98
N ALA A 49 4.63 -24.15 -3.13
CA ALA A 49 5.28 -23.78 -4.40
C ALA A 49 4.57 -22.65 -5.16
N SER A 50 3.48 -22.09 -4.61
CA SER A 50 2.71 -21.02 -5.24
C SER A 50 3.55 -19.75 -5.36
N ARG A 51 3.45 -19.07 -6.50
CA ARG A 51 4.05 -17.74 -6.71
C ARG A 51 3.08 -16.62 -6.34
N ILE A 52 1.79 -16.92 -6.35
CA ILE A 52 0.73 -16.01 -5.91
C ILE A 52 0.52 -16.25 -4.40
N PRO A 53 0.49 -15.19 -3.57
CA PRO A 53 0.21 -15.31 -2.14
C PRO A 53 -1.09 -16.07 -1.86
N VAL A 54 -1.05 -17.00 -0.91
CA VAL A 54 -2.18 -17.88 -0.57
C VAL A 54 -2.67 -17.62 0.86
N VAL A 55 -3.96 -17.34 0.99
CA VAL A 55 -4.67 -17.25 2.28
C VAL A 55 -5.51 -18.51 2.49
N SER A 56 -5.24 -19.25 3.55
CA SER A 56 -6.07 -20.37 3.98
C SER A 56 -7.30 -19.87 4.75
N ALA A 57 -8.47 -20.38 4.39
CA ALA A 57 -9.77 -20.03 4.96
C ALA A 57 -10.64 -21.28 5.18
N VAL A 58 -10.02 -22.33 5.73
CA VAL A 58 -10.57 -23.70 5.75
C VAL A 58 -11.42 -24.02 6.99
N GLY A 59 -11.16 -23.40 8.15
CA GLY A 59 -11.82 -23.80 9.40
C GLY A 59 -11.92 -22.73 10.48
N HIS A 60 -12.84 -22.96 11.41
CA HIS A 60 -12.93 -22.25 12.68
C HIS A 60 -11.72 -22.59 13.56
N GLU A 61 -11.50 -21.88 14.68
CA GLU A 61 -10.25 -21.90 15.44
C GLU A 61 -9.70 -23.30 15.81
N THR A 62 -10.55 -24.33 15.90
CA THR A 62 -10.18 -25.70 16.28
C THR A 62 -9.83 -26.64 15.12
N ASP A 63 -10.27 -26.35 13.89
CA ASP A 63 -10.08 -27.23 12.73
C ASP A 63 -8.89 -26.74 11.90
N VAL A 64 -7.69 -27.20 12.24
CA VAL A 64 -6.45 -26.87 11.53
C VAL A 64 -6.06 -27.99 10.58
N THR A 65 -5.65 -27.62 9.37
CA THR A 65 -5.23 -28.53 8.30
C THR A 65 -3.79 -28.29 7.88
N ILE A 66 -3.20 -29.24 7.14
CA ILE A 66 -1.84 -29.07 6.59
C ILE A 66 -1.78 -27.84 5.68
N ALA A 67 -2.83 -27.57 4.89
CA ALA A 67 -2.93 -26.38 4.06
C ALA A 67 -2.81 -25.07 4.88
N ASP A 68 -3.37 -25.03 6.09
CA ASP A 68 -3.26 -23.85 6.97
C ASP A 68 -1.83 -23.55 7.40
N PHE A 69 -0.99 -24.58 7.56
CA PHE A 69 0.40 -24.43 8.00
C PHE A 69 1.34 -23.98 6.88
N VAL A 70 1.00 -24.28 5.63
CA VAL A 70 1.85 -23.95 4.47
C VAL A 70 1.38 -22.69 3.73
N ALA A 71 0.18 -22.18 4.03
CA ALA A 71 -0.32 -20.93 3.48
C ALA A 71 0.40 -19.72 4.10
N ASP A 72 0.45 -18.61 3.35
CA ASP A 72 1.10 -17.37 3.81
C ASP A 72 0.33 -16.72 4.96
N LEU A 73 -1.00 -16.86 4.94
CA LEU A 73 -1.88 -16.32 5.97
C LEU A 73 -3.02 -17.30 6.25
N ARG A 74 -3.41 -17.42 7.52
CA ARG A 74 -4.63 -18.12 7.93
C ARG A 74 -5.72 -17.12 8.33
N ALA A 75 -6.93 -17.35 7.83
CA ALA A 75 -8.15 -16.65 8.21
C ALA A 75 -9.21 -17.67 8.66
N PRO A 76 -10.11 -17.30 9.59
CA PRO A 76 -11.10 -18.23 10.13
C PRO A 76 -12.24 -18.58 9.16
N THR A 77 -12.53 -17.71 8.18
CA THR A 77 -13.59 -17.92 7.19
C THR A 77 -13.21 -17.29 5.84
N PRO A 78 -13.80 -17.74 4.71
CA PRO A 78 -13.55 -17.10 3.41
C PRO A 78 -13.90 -15.61 3.39
N SER A 79 -14.96 -15.20 4.10
CA SER A 79 -15.32 -13.77 4.23
C SER A 79 -14.26 -12.98 5.01
N ALA A 80 -13.71 -13.54 6.09
CA ALA A 80 -12.62 -12.90 6.83
C ALA A 80 -11.34 -12.80 6.00
N ALA A 81 -11.02 -13.83 5.19
CA ALA A 81 -9.92 -13.75 4.24
C ALA A 81 -10.13 -12.61 3.22
N ALA A 82 -11.33 -12.52 2.65
CA ALA A 82 -11.68 -11.45 1.71
C ALA A 82 -11.58 -10.06 2.36
N GLU A 83 -12.01 -9.93 3.61
CA GLU A 83 -11.91 -8.69 4.36
C GLU A 83 -10.45 -8.27 4.60
N VAL A 84 -9.58 -9.20 4.99
CA VAL A 84 -8.14 -8.92 5.19
C VAL A 84 -7.48 -8.48 3.88
N VAL A 85 -7.76 -9.18 2.77
CA VAL A 85 -7.23 -8.84 1.45
C VAL A 85 -7.72 -7.46 1.00
N SER A 86 -9.00 -7.15 1.19
CA SER A 86 -9.60 -5.85 0.85
C SER A 86 -9.08 -4.70 1.72
N ARG A 87 -8.96 -4.91 3.03
CA ARG A 87 -8.40 -3.92 3.97
C ARG A 87 -6.96 -3.56 3.62
N ASN A 88 -6.14 -4.53 3.21
CA ASN A 88 -4.73 -4.29 2.87
C ASN A 88 -4.59 -3.30 1.71
N GLN A 89 -5.40 -3.43 0.65
CA GLN A 89 -5.41 -2.46 -0.45
C GLN A 89 -5.79 -1.05 0.02
N GLN A 90 -6.82 -0.93 0.86
CA GLN A 90 -7.25 0.37 1.39
C GLN A 90 -6.17 0.99 2.30
N GLU A 91 -5.51 0.19 3.13
CA GLU A 91 -4.44 0.65 4.00
C GLU A 91 -3.22 1.12 3.21
N LEU A 92 -2.82 0.37 2.19
CA LEU A 92 -1.74 0.78 1.29
C LEU A 92 -2.06 2.11 0.59
N LEU A 93 -3.30 2.29 0.12
CA LEU A 93 -3.75 3.56 -0.47
C LEU A 93 -3.69 4.72 0.54
N ARG A 94 -4.10 4.50 1.80
CA ARG A 94 -3.96 5.53 2.86
C ARG A 94 -2.50 5.89 3.11
N GLN A 95 -1.59 4.91 3.10
CA GLN A 95 -0.15 5.15 3.27
C GLN A 95 0.43 5.96 2.12
N VAL A 96 0.02 5.67 0.88
CA VAL A 96 0.40 6.48 -0.30
C VAL A 96 -0.14 7.89 -0.18
N GLN A 97 -1.42 8.06 0.17
CA GLN A 97 -2.06 9.38 0.31
C GLN A 97 -1.40 10.22 1.41
N SER A 98 -1.16 9.64 2.59
CA SER A 98 -0.50 10.34 3.69
C SER A 98 0.94 10.73 3.35
N THR A 99 1.67 9.89 2.61
CA THR A 99 3.01 10.21 2.14
C THR A 99 3.00 11.31 1.09
N ARG A 100 2.03 11.29 0.18
CA ARG A 100 1.80 12.37 -0.78
C ARG A 100 1.49 13.70 -0.10
N GLN A 101 0.57 13.73 0.86
CA GLN A 101 0.23 14.95 1.60
C GLN A 101 1.45 15.52 2.35
N ARG A 102 2.27 14.66 2.97
CA ARG A 102 3.51 15.08 3.62
C ARG A 102 4.50 15.70 2.62
N LEU A 103 4.59 15.15 1.42
CA LEU A 103 5.43 15.70 0.35
C LEU A 103 4.92 17.06 -0.12
N GLU A 104 3.61 17.19 -0.35
CA GLU A 104 2.96 18.45 -0.76
C GLU A 104 3.21 19.55 0.27
N MET A 105 2.98 19.27 1.57
CA MET A 105 3.26 20.23 2.64
C MET A 105 4.73 20.64 2.70
N ALA A 106 5.67 19.70 2.51
CA ALA A 106 7.10 20.00 2.51
C ALA A 106 7.50 20.87 1.31
N MET A 107 6.90 20.64 0.14
CA MET A 107 7.12 21.45 -1.06
C MET A 107 6.58 22.86 -0.91
N ASP A 108 5.36 23.02 -0.40
CA ASP A 108 4.74 24.33 -0.16
C ASP A 108 5.58 25.15 0.82
N TYR A 109 6.03 24.52 1.91
CA TYR A 109 6.91 25.17 2.87
C TYR A 109 8.25 25.59 2.24
N TYR A 110 8.82 24.73 1.40
CA TYR A 110 10.07 25.02 0.70
C TYR A 110 9.94 26.21 -0.27
N LEU A 111 8.88 26.24 -1.07
CA LEU A 111 8.61 27.33 -2.00
C LEU A 111 8.30 28.63 -1.26
N ALA A 112 7.47 28.60 -0.22
CA ALA A 112 7.16 29.77 0.59
C ALA A 112 8.42 30.38 1.24
N ASN A 113 9.32 29.53 1.76
CA ASN A 113 10.58 30.00 2.33
C ASN A 113 11.52 30.58 1.29
N ARG A 114 11.57 30.03 0.07
CA ARG A 114 12.33 30.65 -1.03
C ARG A 114 11.77 32.01 -1.41
N THR A 115 10.46 32.13 -1.59
CA THR A 115 9.81 33.39 -1.96
C THR A 115 10.01 34.47 -0.91
N ARG A 116 9.91 34.13 0.39
CA ARG A 116 10.21 35.04 1.51
C ARG A 116 11.65 35.53 1.49
N ARG A 117 12.60 34.69 1.08
CA ARG A 117 14.02 35.05 0.97
C ARG A 117 14.28 36.05 -0.16
N PHE A 118 13.52 35.96 -1.25
CA PHE A 118 13.60 36.92 -2.36
C PHE A 118 12.91 38.26 -2.06
N THR A 119 11.81 38.26 -1.30
CA THR A 119 11.10 39.51 -0.96
C THR A 119 11.66 40.22 0.28
N ALA A 120 12.35 39.51 1.18
CA ALA A 120 12.97 40.09 2.36
C ALA A 120 14.35 40.72 2.11
N ASP A 121 14.88 40.65 0.88
CA ASP A 121 16.11 41.36 0.48
C ASP A 121 15.81 42.43 -0.60
N PRO A 122 15.15 43.55 -0.26
CA PRO A 122 15.14 44.72 -1.11
C PRO A 122 16.51 45.38 -0.99
N SER A 123 17.49 44.91 -1.75
CA SER A 123 18.78 45.61 -1.90
C SER A 123 18.52 47.07 -2.33
N PRO A 124 18.97 48.08 -1.56
CA PRO A 124 18.70 49.49 -1.85
C PRO A 124 19.70 49.98 -2.89
N ILE A 125 19.45 49.72 -4.18
CA ILE A 125 20.32 50.23 -5.26
C ILE A 125 19.63 51.32 -6.09
N THR A 126 18.35 51.62 -5.88
CA THR A 126 17.62 52.64 -6.68
C THR A 126 17.41 53.97 -5.95
N ALA A 127 18.45 54.50 -5.29
CA ALA A 127 18.40 55.84 -4.68
C ALA A 127 19.65 56.67 -5.00
N THR A 128 19.97 56.84 -6.29
CA THR A 128 20.85 57.92 -6.74
C THR A 128 20.37 58.42 -8.11
N ALA A 129 19.42 59.35 -8.10
CA ALA A 129 19.33 60.38 -9.13
C ALA A 129 18.40 61.53 -8.68
N SER A 130 18.97 62.74 -8.73
CA SER A 130 18.27 64.01 -8.98
C SER A 130 17.60 64.75 -7.81
N ALA A 131 18.35 65.70 -7.22
CA ALA A 131 17.86 67.08 -7.03
C ALA A 131 19.05 68.07 -6.94
N ALA A 132 18.92 69.18 -7.66
CA ALA A 132 19.90 70.22 -8.00
C ALA A 132 20.59 70.95 -6.82
N PRO A 133 21.75 71.60 -7.05
CA PRO A 133 22.36 72.48 -6.05
C PRO A 133 21.58 73.80 -5.95
N ALA A 134 21.04 74.10 -4.77
CA ALA A 134 20.56 75.42 -4.43
C ALA A 134 21.75 76.39 -4.34
N GLY A 135 21.91 77.24 -5.36
CA GLY A 135 22.84 78.36 -5.30
C GLY A 135 22.23 79.50 -4.49
N THR A 136 22.86 79.88 -3.39
CA THR A 136 23.01 81.27 -2.90
C THR A 136 24.01 81.24 -1.74
N PRO A 137 25.06 82.08 -1.72
CA PRO A 137 25.64 82.52 -0.47
C PRO A 137 25.38 84.02 -0.23
N ALA A 138 24.92 84.25 1.00
CA ALA A 138 25.38 85.27 1.94
C ALA A 138 25.37 86.78 1.59
N ASN A 139 24.50 87.44 2.36
CA ASN A 139 24.54 88.78 2.92
C ASN A 139 25.93 89.26 3.43
N HIS A 140 26.28 90.53 3.18
CA HIS A 140 26.82 91.55 4.11
C HIS A 140 27.87 92.50 3.49
N ALA A 141 27.65 93.80 3.77
CA ALA A 141 28.47 95.01 3.55
C ALA A 141 28.29 95.74 2.21
#